data_AF-A0A9E5BRD8-F1
#
_entry.id   AF-A0A9E5BRD8-F1
#
_cell.length_a   1.000
_cell.length_b   1.000
_cell.length_c   1.000
_cell.angle_alpha   90.00
_cell.angle_beta   90.00
_cell.angle_gamma   90.00
#
_symmetry.space_group_name_H-M   'P 1'
#
loop_
_entity.id
_entity.type
_entity.pdbx_description
1 polymer ?
#
loop_
_entity_poly.entity_id
_entity_poly.type
_entity_poly.pdbx_seq_one_letter_code
_entity_poly.pdbx_strand_id
1 'polypeptide(L)'
;DLALFEPTHGSAPKYTGQNKVNPMAMMLSGMLMLRHIGERAAADRLEQALADVIREGTSTTYDMKADREDPSAVGTSQVADAVIQKLQADPVRA
;
A
#
# COMPACT_ATOMS: atom_id res chain seq x y z
N ASP A 1 17.64 -12.56 17.26
CA ASP A 1 16.54 -11.61 17.54
C ASP A 1 15.28 -12.00 16.78
N LEU A 2 14.11 -11.66 17.32
CA LEU A 2 12.81 -11.86 16.69
C LEU A 2 12.17 -10.49 16.43
N ALA A 3 11.48 -10.34 15.30
CA ALA A 3 10.78 -9.11 14.93
C ALA A 3 9.37 -9.42 14.41
N LEU A 4 8.40 -8.61 14.79
CA LEU A 4 7.01 -8.64 14.32
C LEU A 4 6.69 -7.28 13.68
N PHE A 5 6.14 -7.30 12.48
CA PHE A 5 5.74 -6.11 11.74
C PHE A 5 4.24 -6.18 11.48
N GLU A 6 3.51 -5.17 11.95
CA GLU A 6 2.06 -5.12 11.85
C GLU A 6 1.57 -3.70 11.54
N PRO A 7 0.42 -3.56 10.85
CA PRO A 7 -0.19 -2.26 10.64
C PRO A 7 -0.65 -1.67 11.99
N THR A 8 -0.56 -0.36 12.14
CA THR A 8 -0.96 0.32 13.39
C THR A 8 -2.47 0.33 13.63
N HIS A 9 -3.29 0.10 12.59
CA HIS A 9 -4.74 0.07 12.70
C HIS A 9 -5.25 -1.33 13.10
N GLY A 10 -6.41 -1.37 13.76
CA GLY A 10 -7.08 -2.62 14.12
C GLY A 10 -7.88 -3.26 12.97
N SER A 11 -8.76 -4.21 13.31
CA SER A 11 -9.48 -5.07 12.37
C SER A 11 -10.62 -4.41 11.59
N ALA A 12 -11.08 -3.22 12.01
CA ALA A 12 -12.19 -2.46 11.42
C ALA A 12 -13.37 -3.34 10.91
N PRO A 13 -14.06 -4.12 11.78
CA PRO A 13 -15.00 -5.17 11.37
C PRO A 13 -16.16 -4.71 10.48
N LYS A 14 -16.56 -3.44 10.63
CA LYS A 14 -17.60 -2.80 9.81
C LYS A 14 -17.25 -2.69 8.32
N TYR A 15 -16.00 -2.94 7.91
CA TYR A 15 -15.56 -2.92 6.51
C TYR A 15 -15.13 -4.30 5.98
N THR A 16 -15.29 -5.36 6.78
CA THR A 16 -14.93 -6.73 6.38
C THR A 16 -15.65 -7.12 5.09
N GLY A 17 -14.89 -7.62 4.11
CA GLY A 17 -15.43 -8.11 2.83
C GLY A 17 -15.91 -7.03 1.86
N GLN A 18 -15.76 -5.75 2.18
CA GLN A 18 -16.30 -4.66 1.36
C GLN A 18 -15.33 -4.10 0.31
N ASN A 19 -14.09 -4.61 0.25
CA ASN A 19 -13.06 -4.08 -0.65
C ASN A 19 -12.88 -2.54 -0.51
N LYS A 20 -12.94 -2.01 0.73
CA LYS A 20 -13.03 -0.55 0.97
C LYS A 20 -11.83 0.05 1.73
N VAL A 21 -11.14 -0.74 2.53
CA VAL A 21 -10.09 -0.24 3.44
C VAL A 21 -8.76 -0.03 2.73
N ASN A 22 -8.01 0.97 3.18
CA ASN A 22 -6.67 1.27 2.69
C ASN A 22 -5.67 0.16 3.07
N PRO A 23 -5.04 -0.53 2.10
CA PRO A 23 -4.08 -1.60 2.42
C PRO A 23 -2.67 -1.09 2.73
N MET A 24 -2.39 0.21 2.58
CA MET A 24 -1.01 0.74 2.58
C MET A 24 -0.27 0.53 3.91
N ALA A 25 -0.94 0.60 5.07
CA ALA A 25 -0.28 0.36 6.35
C ALA A 25 0.26 -1.07 6.48
N MET A 26 -0.48 -2.06 5.98
CA MET A 26 -0.02 -3.45 5.93
C MET A 26 1.15 -3.61 4.95
N MET A 27 1.08 -2.97 3.78
CA MET A 27 2.17 -2.99 2.80
C MET A 27 3.46 -2.35 3.34
N LEU A 28 3.35 -1.21 4.06
CA LEU A 28 4.48 -0.56 4.73
C LEU A 28 5.06 -1.44 5.85
N SER A 29 4.23 -2.21 6.55
CA SER A 29 4.71 -3.19 7.52
C SER A 29 5.53 -4.29 6.84
N GLY A 30 5.07 -4.78 5.68
CA GLY A 30 5.85 -5.68 4.83
C GLY A 30 7.15 -5.04 4.32
N MET A 31 7.15 -3.76 3.96
CA MET A 31 8.35 -3.02 3.58
C MET A 31 9.38 -2.97 4.73
N LEU A 32 8.95 -2.67 5.96
CA LEU A 32 9.82 -2.67 7.14
C LEU A 32 10.41 -4.06 7.41
N MET A 33 9.61 -5.12 7.23
CA MET A 33 10.09 -6.50 7.30
C MET A 33 11.18 -6.77 6.26
N LEU A 34 10.97 -6.36 5.00
CA LEU A 34 11.98 -6.50 3.93
C LEU A 34 13.29 -5.79 4.31
N ARG A 35 13.22 -4.56 4.86
CA ARG A 35 14.41 -3.86 5.36
C ARG A 35 15.12 -4.63 6.47
N HIS A 36 14.36 -5.24 7.39
CA HIS A 36 14.91 -5.99 8.52
C HIS A 36 15.64 -7.26 8.10
N ILE A 37 15.13 -8.01 7.11
CA ILE A 37 15.75 -9.26 6.62
C ILE A 37 16.88 -9.01 5.59
N GLY A 38 17.22 -7.75 5.30
CA GLY A 38 18.29 -7.39 4.38
C GLY A 38 17.86 -7.21 2.92
N GLU A 39 16.58 -7.39 2.59
CA GLU A 39 15.99 -7.22 1.26
C GLU A 39 15.75 -5.74 0.91
N ARG A 40 16.82 -4.94 0.98
CA ARG A 40 16.76 -3.47 0.84
C ARG A 40 16.25 -3.02 -0.52
N ALA A 41 16.70 -3.66 -1.60
CA ALA A 41 16.27 -3.30 -2.96
C ALA A 41 14.77 -3.55 -3.15
N ALA A 42 14.24 -4.66 -2.61
CA ALA A 42 12.81 -4.93 -2.65
C ALA A 42 12.01 -3.93 -1.79
N ALA A 43 12.53 -3.58 -0.61
CA ALA A 43 11.92 -2.57 0.26
C ALA A 43 11.85 -1.19 -0.41
N ASP A 44 12.95 -0.73 -1.00
CA ASP A 44 13.04 0.58 -1.67
C ASP A 44 12.08 0.63 -2.87
N ARG A 45 11.98 -0.45 -3.66
CA ARG A 45 11.01 -0.57 -4.77
C ARG A 45 9.56 -0.48 -4.27
N LEU A 46 9.22 -1.18 -3.19
CA LEU A 46 7.87 -1.14 -2.62
C LEU A 46 7.55 0.24 -2.05
N GLU A 47 8.47 0.86 -1.32
CA GLU A 47 8.30 2.21 -0.78
C GLU A 47 8.09 3.24 -1.90
N GLN A 48 8.90 3.17 -2.96
CA GLN A 48 8.76 4.04 -4.12
C GLN A 48 7.42 3.85 -4.83
N ALA A 49 7.01 2.59 -5.07
CA ALA A 49 5.74 2.27 -5.71
C ALA A 49 4.54 2.82 -4.92
N LEU A 50 4.56 2.67 -3.59
CA LEU A 50 3.54 3.25 -2.71
C LEU A 50 3.54 4.78 -2.79
N ALA A 51 4.71 5.41 -2.72
CA ALA A 51 4.84 6.86 -2.83
C ALA A 51 4.32 7.40 -4.17
N ASP A 52 4.53 6.67 -5.27
CA ASP A 52 4.06 7.05 -6.60
C ASP A 52 2.53 6.98 -6.70
N VAL A 53 1.91 5.91 -6.18
CA VAL A 53 0.43 5.80 -6.12
C VAL A 53 -0.17 6.94 -5.28
N ILE A 54 0.45 7.25 -4.14
CA ILE A 54 0.01 8.37 -3.28
C ILE A 54 0.16 9.70 -4.01
N ARG A 55 1.29 9.94 -4.69
CA ARG A 55 1.56 11.19 -5.41
C ARG A 55 0.58 11.42 -6.56
N GLU A 56 0.19 10.36 -7.26
CA GLU A 56 -0.80 10.43 -8.33
C GLU A 56 -2.22 10.66 -7.80
N GLY A 57 -2.56 10.09 -6.65
CA GLY A 57 -3.84 10.32 -5.95
C GLY A 57 -5.08 9.75 -6.65
N THR A 58 -4.94 9.21 -7.86
CA THR A 58 -6.02 8.64 -8.68
C THR A 58 -6.54 7.33 -8.09
N SER A 59 -5.65 6.37 -7.82
CA SER A 59 -5.97 5.04 -7.30
C SER A 59 -5.81 4.95 -5.79
N THR A 60 -6.59 5.74 -5.05
CA THR A 60 -6.57 5.77 -3.58
C THR A 60 -7.95 5.51 -2.96
N THR A 61 -7.99 4.93 -1.76
CA THR A 61 -9.23 4.65 -1.03
C THR A 61 -9.85 5.92 -0.43
N TYR A 62 -11.12 5.82 -0.04
CA TYR A 62 -11.94 6.93 0.49
C TYR A 62 -11.30 7.72 1.63
N ASP A 63 -10.46 7.12 2.45
CA ASP A 63 -9.77 7.75 3.59
C ASP A 63 -8.59 8.63 3.17
N MET A 64 -8.13 8.52 1.92
CA MET A 64 -7.05 9.33 1.35
C MET A 64 -7.57 10.46 0.45
N LYS A 65 -8.87 10.48 0.15
CA LYS A 65 -9.52 11.55 -0.62
C LYS A 65 -9.81 12.75 0.29
N ALA A 66 -9.88 13.94 -0.30
CA ALA A 66 -10.23 15.16 0.43
C ALA A 66 -11.67 15.10 0.96
N ASP A 67 -12.57 14.49 0.19
CA ASP A 67 -13.92 14.13 0.59
C ASP A 67 -14.04 12.60 0.66
N ARG A 68 -14.57 12.07 1.75
CA ARG A 68 -14.75 10.61 1.95
C ARG A 68 -15.84 10.04 1.06
N GLU A 69 -16.72 10.88 0.53
CA GLU A 69 -17.78 10.51 -0.41
C GLU A 69 -17.38 10.75 -1.88
N ASP A 70 -16.10 11.09 -2.14
CA ASP A 70 -15.58 11.24 -3.50
C ASP A 70 -15.78 9.94 -4.31
N PRO A 71 -16.58 9.96 -5.40
CA PRO A 71 -16.87 8.77 -6.18
C PRO A 71 -15.66 8.23 -6.95
N SER A 72 -14.55 8.97 -7.00
CA SER A 72 -13.28 8.51 -7.56
C SER A 72 -12.44 7.65 -6.60
N ALA A 73 -12.88 7.47 -5.35
CA ALA A 73 -12.25 6.52 -4.43
C ALA A 73 -12.32 5.09 -4.98
N VAL A 74 -11.19 4.41 -5.02
CA VAL A 74 -11.11 3.01 -5.48
C VAL A 74 -11.12 2.04 -4.29
N GLY A 75 -11.35 0.77 -4.56
CA GLY A 75 -11.33 -0.28 -3.53
C GLY A 75 -9.93 -0.77 -3.17
N THR A 76 -9.87 -1.59 -2.11
CA THR A 76 -8.62 -2.19 -1.59
C THR A 76 -7.81 -2.89 -2.69
N SER A 77 -8.44 -3.74 -3.49
CA SER A 77 -7.80 -4.48 -4.58
C SER A 77 -7.27 -3.54 -5.66
N GLN A 78 -8.00 -2.48 -6.00
CA GLN A 78 -7.57 -1.52 -7.02
C GLN A 78 -6.34 -0.70 -6.58
N VAL A 79 -6.22 -0.39 -5.28
CA VAL A 79 -4.97 0.17 -4.74
C VAL A 79 -3.82 -0.82 -4.90
N ALA A 80 -4.04 -2.10 -4.59
CA ALA A 80 -3.01 -3.12 -4.76
C ALA A 80 -2.60 -3.29 -6.24
N ASP A 81 -3.55 -3.29 -7.17
CA ASP A 81 -3.29 -3.35 -8.60
C ASP A 81 -2.44 -2.15 -9.06
N ALA A 82 -2.75 -0.94 -8.58
CA ALA A 82 -1.96 0.25 -8.89
C ALA A 82 -0.52 0.15 -8.38
N VAL A 83 -0.31 -0.36 -7.16
CA VAL A 83 1.03 -0.60 -6.59
C VAL A 83 1.78 -1.66 -7.42
N ILE A 84 1.12 -2.75 -7.81
CA ILE A 84 1.71 -3.79 -8.67
C ILE A 84 2.14 -3.21 -10.01
N GLN A 85 1.32 -2.35 -10.62
CA GLN A 85 1.65 -1.68 -11.86
C GLN A 85 2.91 -0.81 -11.71
N LYS A 86 3.04 -0.05 -10.61
CA LYS A 86 4.27 0.73 -10.34
C LYS A 86 5.51 -0.15 -10.17
N LEU A 87 5.37 -1.29 -9.49
CA LEU A 87 6.46 -2.26 -9.31
C LEU A 87 6.93 -2.89 -10.63
N GLN A 88 6.02 -3.06 -11.60
CA GLN A 88 6.29 -3.63 -12.93
C GLN A 88 6.80 -2.58 -13.93
N ALA A 89 6.32 -1.34 -13.80
CA ALA A 89 6.71 -0.23 -14.64
C ALA A 89 8.14 0.27 -14.37
N ASP A 90 8.76 -0.18 -13.27
CA ASP A 90 10.19 0.02 -12.97
C ASP A 90 11.01 -1.04 -13.71
N PRO A 91 11.47 -0.77 -14.94
CA PRO A 91 12.26 -1.70 -15.69
C PRO A 91 13.68 -1.52 -15.16
N VAL A 92 14.03 -2.31 -14.15
CA VAL A 92 15.41 -2.77 -13.98
C VAL A 92 16.39 -1.70 -13.45
N ARG A 93 16.79 -1.86 -12.18
CA ARG A 93 18.24 -1.89 -11.87
C ARG A 93 18.68 -3.36 -11.90
N ALA A 94 19.03 -3.85 -13.09
CA ALA A 94 19.88 -5.02 -13.34
C ALA A 94 21.18 -4.50 -13.92
#